data_AF-A0A1G5G293-F1
#
_entry.id   AF-A0A1G5G293-F1
#
_cell.length_a   1.000
_cell.length_b   1.000
_cell.length_c   1.000
_cell.angle_alpha   90.00
_cell.angle_beta   90.00
_cell.angle_gamma   90.00
#
_symmetry.space_group_name_H-M   'P 1'
#
loop_
_entity.id
_entity.type
_entity.pdbx_description
1 polymer ?
#
loop_
_entity_poly.entity_id
_entity_poly.type
_entity_poly.pdbx_seq_one_letter_code
_entity_poly.pdbx_strand_id
1 'polypeptide(L)' 'MKGFLRFLKKLFGICAVIYGILFVVFYWDLDGKFMYYIWEPFMVKRFDNMKREDNTKIPYMKKDILEPREYTEIY' A
#
# COMPACT_ATOMS: atom_id res chain seq x y z
N MET A 1 17.63 -2.65 -38.53
CA MET A 1 17.07 -1.53 -37.73
C MET A 1 15.58 -1.67 -37.37
N LYS A 2 14.68 -2.09 -38.29
CA LYS A 2 13.22 -2.18 -38.01
C LYS A 2 12.84 -3.18 -36.89
N GLY A 3 13.55 -4.29 -36.75
CA GLY A 3 13.32 -5.28 -35.69
C GLY A 3 13.64 -4.78 -34.28
N PHE A 4 14.74 -4.04 -34.13
CA PHE A 4 15.15 -3.44 -32.85
C PHE A 4 14.16 -2.36 -32.39
N LEU A 5 13.69 -1.50 -33.30
CA LEU A 5 12.63 -0.54 -32.99
C LEU A 5 11.31 -1.22 -32.56
N ARG A 6 10.97 -2.35 -33.20
CA ARG A 6 9.76 -3.12 -32.86
C ARG A 6 9.88 -3.78 -31.48
N PHE A 7 11.08 -4.22 -31.10
CA PHE A 7 11.36 -4.73 -29.75
C PHE A 7 11.25 -3.62 -28.70
N LEU A 8 11.90 -2.47 -28.92
CA LEU A 8 11.81 -1.32 -28.00
C LEU A 8 10.36 -0.87 -27.80
N LYS A 9 9.56 -0.75 -28.86
CA LYS A 9 8.14 -0.38 -28.74
C LYS A 9 7.34 -1.35 -27.87
N LYS A 10 7.60 -2.67 -27.98
CA LYS A 10 6.96 -3.67 -27.12
C LYS A 10 7.40 -3.52 -25.67
N LEU A 11 8.70 -3.32 -25.43
CA LEU A 11 9.24 -3.13 -24.09
C LEU A 11 8.65 -1.87 -23.42
N PHE A 12 8.67 -0.74 -24.10
CA PHE A 12 8.06 0.50 -23.60
C PHE A 12 6.55 0.35 -23.36
N GLY A 13 5.83 -0.40 -24.20
CA GLY A 13 4.42 -0.69 -23.97
C GLY A 13 4.18 -1.47 -22.67
N ILE A 14 4.99 -2.51 -22.41
CA ILE A 14 4.91 -3.29 -21.16
C ILE A 14 5.26 -2.42 -19.96
N CYS A 15 6.35 -1.65 -20.04
CA CYS A 15 6.74 -0.72 -18.97
C CYS A 15 5.64 0.30 -18.68
N ALA A 16 4.98 0.85 -19.71
CA ALA A 16 3.90 1.81 -19.54
C ALA A 16 2.68 1.19 -18.84
N VAL A 17 2.32 -0.06 -19.18
CA VAL A 17 1.24 -0.79 -18.50
C VAL A 17 1.58 -1.05 -17.04
N ILE A 18 2.80 -1.54 -16.75
CA ILE A 18 3.26 -1.78 -15.37
C ILE A 18 3.24 -0.46 -14.59
N TYR A 19 3.74 0.62 -15.16
CA TYR A 19 3.76 1.92 -14.50
C TYR A 19 2.35 2.47 -14.27
N GLY A 20 1.42 2.25 -15.20
CA GLY A 20 0.01 2.61 -15.02
C GLY A 20 -0.66 1.84 -13.88
N ILE A 21 -0.39 0.54 -13.76
CA ILE A 21 -0.88 -0.28 -12.62
C ILE A 21 -0.27 0.23 -11.32
N LEU A 22 1.04 0.45 -11.30
CA LEU A 22 1.77 0.94 -10.14
C LEU A 22 1.23 2.32 -9.70
N PHE A 23 0.94 3.19 -10.66
CA PHE A 23 0.30 4.48 -10.43
C PHE A 23 -1.06 4.32 -9.76
N VAL A 24 -1.94 3.44 -10.26
CA VAL A 24 -3.27 3.22 -9.64
C VAL A 24 -3.14 2.69 -8.21
N VAL A 25 -2.21 1.75 -7.98
CA VAL A 25 -1.97 1.18 -6.64
C VAL A 25 -1.53 2.27 -5.66
N PHE A 26 -0.54 3.08 -6.00
CA PHE A 26 0.00 4.11 -5.10
C PHE A 26 -0.89 5.35 -5.00
N TYR A 27 -1.44 5.84 -6.12
CA TYR A 27 -2.25 7.05 -6.13
C TYR A 27 -3.53 6.90 -5.30
N TRP A 28 -4.12 5.70 -5.30
CA TRP A 28 -5.35 5.41 -4.55
C TRP A 28 -5.10 4.74 -3.19
N ASP A 29 -3.83 4.55 -2.80
CA ASP A 29 -3.40 3.86 -1.58
C ASP A 29 -4.03 2.45 -1.46
N LEU A 30 -4.08 1.70 -2.57
CA LEU A 30 -4.71 0.38 -2.62
C LEU A 30 -3.94 -0.65 -1.81
N ASP A 31 -2.63 -0.51 -1.69
CA ASP A 31 -1.77 -1.32 -0.84
C ASP A 31 -2.08 -1.08 0.65
N GLY A 32 -2.19 0.18 1.08
CA GLY A 32 -2.61 0.53 2.45
C GLY A 32 -4.00 -0.01 2.78
N LYS A 33 -4.96 0.17 1.86
CA LYS A 33 -6.32 -0.35 2.01
C LYS A 33 -6.39 -1.87 2.00
N PHE A 34 -5.63 -2.54 1.14
CA PHE A 34 -5.55 -4.00 1.13
C PHE A 34 -5.03 -4.53 2.47
N MET A 35 -3.97 -3.89 3.00
CA MET A 35 -3.37 -4.30 4.25
C MET A 35 -4.30 -4.09 5.44
N TYR A 36 -5.06 -3.00 5.48
CA TYR A 36 -6.03 -2.74 6.55
C TYR A 36 -7.30 -3.60 6.43
N TYR A 37 -7.94 -3.64 5.26
CA TYR A 37 -9.26 -4.29 5.13
C TYR A 37 -9.22 -5.81 4.99
N ILE A 38 -8.11 -6.39 4.52
CA ILE A 38 -8.02 -7.83 4.26
C ILE A 38 -6.98 -8.49 5.15
N TRP A 39 -5.77 -7.95 5.18
CA TRP A 39 -4.66 -8.59 5.89
C TRP A 39 -4.77 -8.45 7.41
N GLU A 40 -5.06 -7.25 7.91
CA GLU A 40 -5.24 -7.02 9.35
C GLU A 40 -6.30 -7.93 9.99
N PRO A 41 -7.55 -8.06 9.49
CA PRO A 41 -8.54 -8.93 10.14
C PRO A 41 -8.12 -10.40 10.12
N PHE A 42 -7.39 -10.84 9.11
CA PHE A 42 -6.82 -12.19 9.07
C PHE A 42 -5.77 -12.38 10.17
N MET A 43 -4.88 -11.40 10.35
CA MET A 43 -3.79 -11.46 11.33
C MET A 43 -4.28 -11.28 12.77
N VAL A 44 -5.22 -10.37 13.00
CA VAL A 44 -5.88 -10.15 14.30
C VAL A 44 -6.57 -11.44 14.75
N LYS A 45 -7.32 -12.09 13.85
CA LYS A 45 -7.94 -13.38 14.16
C LYS A 45 -6.93 -14.50 14.46
N ARG A 46 -5.73 -14.42 13.88
CA ARG A 46 -4.71 -15.48 14.00
C ARG A 46 -3.82 -15.33 15.24
N PHE A 47 -3.44 -14.12 15.59
CA PHE A 47 -2.38 -13.87 16.59
C PHE A 47 -2.89 -13.12 17.80
N ASP A 48 -3.65 -12.05 17.59
CA ASP A 48 -3.90 -11.06 18.62
C ASP A 48 -5.21 -10.36 18.31
N ASN A 49 -6.28 -10.70 19.04
CA ASN A 49 -7.66 -10.22 18.82
C ASN A 49 -7.84 -8.72 19.12
N MET A 50 -6.75 -7.96 19.18
CA MET A 50 -6.76 -6.51 19.35
C MET A 50 -7.02 -5.80 18.03
N LYS A 51 -7.97 -4.87 18.05
CA LYS A 51 -8.34 -4.03 16.90
C LYS A 51 -7.39 -2.83 16.82
N ARG A 52 -6.77 -2.57 15.66
CA ARG A 52 -5.93 -1.37 15.46
C ARG A 52 -6.73 -0.25 14.80
N GLU A 53 -6.29 0.98 15.05
CA GLU A 53 -6.88 2.17 14.43
C GLU A 53 -6.62 2.19 12.92
N ASP A 54 -7.57 2.75 12.17
CA ASP A 54 -7.49 2.85 10.70
C ASP A 54 -6.53 3.95 10.27
N ASN A 55 -5.29 3.56 10.00
CA ASN A 55 -4.24 4.47 9.53
C ASN A 55 -4.53 5.05 8.13
N THR A 56 -5.46 4.48 7.34
CA THR A 56 -5.82 5.02 6.02
C THR A 56 -6.70 6.27 6.12
N LYS A 57 -7.31 6.53 7.29
CA LYS A 57 -8.16 7.70 7.54
C LYS A 57 -7.42 8.88 8.19
N ILE A 58 -6.17 8.67 8.61
CA ILE A 58 -5.35 9.70 9.25
C ILE A 58 -4.81 10.64 8.17
N PRO A 59 -5.13 11.94 8.20
CA PRO A 59 -4.56 12.91 7.26
C PRO A 59 -3.03 12.92 7.36
N TYR A 60 -2.31 12.90 6.23
CA TYR A 60 -0.84 12.89 6.23
C TYR A 60 -0.23 14.05 7.03
N MET A 61 -0.83 15.24 6.97
CA MET A 61 -0.43 16.42 7.74
C MET A 61 -0.54 16.25 9.28
N LYS A 62 -1.20 15.18 9.74
CA LYS A 62 -1.40 14.87 11.16
C LYS A 62 -0.63 13.61 11.61
N LYS A 63 0.08 12.92 10.71
CA LYS A 63 0.85 11.70 11.07
C LYS A 63 1.99 12.01 12.04
N ASP A 64 2.59 13.19 11.93
CA ASP A 64 3.72 13.60 12.78
C ASP A 64 3.27 14.14 14.16
N ILE A 65 1.96 14.39 14.32
CA ILE A 65 1.36 14.94 15.55
C ILE A 65 0.73 13.82 16.40
N LEU A 66 0.42 12.69 15.78
CA LEU A 66 0.03 11.48 16.49
C LEU A 66 1.30 10.73 16.88
N GLU A 67 1.87 11.10 18.04
CA GLU A 67 2.85 10.25 18.72
C GLU A 67 2.34 8.80 18.74
N PRO A 68 3.21 7.78 18.60
CA PRO A 68 2.78 6.41 18.80
C PRO A 68 2.23 6.30 20.22
N ARG A 69 0.90 6.23 20.37
CA ARG A 69 0.25 5.95 21.64
C ARG A 69 0.64 4.53 22.05
N GLU A 70 1.72 4.48 22.81
CA GLU A 70 2.14 3.47 23.79
C GLU A 70 1.88 2.01 23.38
N TYR A 71 2.89 1.40 22.76
CA TYR A 71 3.20 -0.02 22.96
C TYR A 71 4.00 -0.25 24.27
N THR A 72 3.83 0.61 25.29
CA THR A 72 4.66 0.63 26.50
C THR A 72 3.93 0.30 27.80
N GLU A 73 2.62 0.01 27.76
CA GLU A 73 1.93 -0.48 28.96
C GLU A 73 1.39 -1.90 28.75
N ILE A 74 2.26 -2.87 29.06
CA ILE A 74 1.88 -4.25 29.33
C ILE A 74 1.55 -4.29 30.83
N TYR A 75 0.27 -4.43 31.18
CA TYR A 75 -0.19 -4.69 32.55
C TYR A 75 0.16 -6.11 32.99
#